data_AF-A0A562L330-F1
#
_entry.id   AF-A0A562L330-F1
#
_cell.length_a   1.000
_cell.length_b   1.000
_cell.length_c   1.000
_cell.angle_alpha   90.00
_cell.angle_beta   90.00
_cell.angle_gamma   90.00
#
_symmetry.space_group_name_H-M   'P 1'
#
loop_
_entity.id
_entity.type
_entity.pdbx_description
1 polymer ?
#
loop_
_entity_poly.entity_id
_entity_poly.type
_entity_poly.pdbx_seq_one_letter_code
_entity_poly.pdbx_strand_id
1 'polypeptide(L)'
;MSNGGSLRTFEDLLRAVRALAYEFETDTVFVVGSQAILASMPDAPEVARQSPEIDAFPANAKIWELTEAKRTRDGVQPVASEHIDGLFGSESPFHRAHGFYIDGVDETTARLPKGWQGRAVSVRTEVAGRTVTGVAPAPEDLVVSKLARLDERDKRFVAAIHAKRPLDLALVERRVYETDLDPAVAERAVAYIKSLKSGR
;
A
#
# COMPACT_ATOMS: atom_id res chain seq x y z
N MET A 1 15.44 -11.31 23.26
CA MET A 1 15.51 -11.57 21.80
C MET A 1 15.07 -10.28 21.13
N SER A 2 15.96 -9.64 20.39
CA SER A 2 15.71 -8.34 19.76
C SER A 2 14.62 -8.49 18.70
N ASN A 3 13.44 -7.92 18.97
CA ASN A 3 12.29 -7.89 18.05
C ASN A 3 12.52 -6.82 16.95
N GLY A 4 13.65 -6.92 16.25
CA GLY A 4 13.89 -6.13 15.04
C GLY A 4 13.18 -6.81 13.88
N GLY A 5 11.95 -6.39 13.59
CA GLY A 5 11.22 -6.88 12.42
C GLY A 5 12.07 -6.73 11.17
N SER A 6 12.12 -7.77 10.33
CA SER A 6 12.90 -7.70 9.08
C SER A 6 12.36 -6.57 8.20
N LEU A 7 13.26 -5.81 7.59
CA LEU A 7 12.86 -4.77 6.65
C LEU A 7 12.24 -5.39 5.41
N ARG A 8 11.09 -4.85 4.97
CA ARG A 8 10.49 -5.27 3.70
C ARG A 8 11.42 -4.96 2.53
N THR A 9 11.39 -5.84 1.54
CA THR A 9 12.18 -5.77 0.32
C THR A 9 11.29 -5.69 -0.91
N PHE A 10 11.86 -5.27 -2.03
CA PHE A 10 11.15 -5.33 -3.32
C PHE A 10 10.66 -6.75 -3.66
N GLU A 11 11.41 -7.78 -3.26
CA GLU A 11 11.00 -9.17 -3.45
C GLU A 11 9.81 -9.56 -2.57
N ASP A 12 9.68 -9.01 -1.36
CA ASP A 12 8.48 -9.18 -0.52
C ASP A 12 7.25 -8.57 -1.19
N LEU A 13 7.40 -7.37 -1.79
CA LEU A 13 6.32 -6.75 -2.57
C LEU A 13 5.90 -7.63 -3.75
N LEU A 14 6.87 -8.13 -4.54
CA LEU A 14 6.55 -9.04 -5.64
C LEU A 14 5.94 -10.36 -5.15
N ARG A 15 6.34 -10.84 -3.97
CA ARG A 15 5.77 -12.05 -3.36
C ARG A 15 4.31 -11.84 -2.95
N ALA A 16 3.97 -10.70 -2.37
CA ALA A 16 2.57 -10.34 -2.08
C ALA A 16 1.74 -10.28 -3.37
N VAL A 17 2.26 -9.62 -4.42
CA VAL A 17 1.61 -9.55 -5.73
C VAL A 17 1.37 -10.95 -6.32
N ARG A 18 2.37 -11.85 -6.28
CA ARG A 18 2.21 -13.22 -6.78
C ARG A 18 1.21 -14.03 -5.97
N ALA A 19 1.23 -13.90 -4.64
CA ALA A 19 0.31 -14.62 -3.77
C ALA A 19 -1.15 -14.26 -4.06
N LEU A 20 -1.47 -12.96 -4.12
CA LEU A 20 -2.83 -12.51 -4.42
C LEU A 20 -3.23 -12.81 -5.86
N ALA A 21 -2.32 -12.68 -6.82
CA ALA A 21 -2.62 -13.00 -8.22
C ALA A 21 -2.88 -14.50 -8.46
N TYR A 22 -2.23 -15.36 -7.69
CA TYR A 22 -2.51 -16.80 -7.70
C TYR A 22 -3.87 -17.09 -7.05
N GLU A 23 -4.11 -16.59 -5.84
CA GLU A 23 -5.32 -16.86 -5.05
C GLU A 23 -6.59 -16.35 -5.74
N PHE A 24 -6.55 -15.13 -6.28
CA PHE A 24 -7.72 -14.49 -6.89
C PHE A 24 -7.80 -14.68 -8.41
N GLU A 25 -6.91 -15.47 -8.99
CA GLU A 25 -6.84 -15.71 -10.45
C GLU A 25 -6.86 -14.40 -11.26
N THR A 26 -6.11 -13.39 -10.79
CA THR A 26 -6.06 -12.06 -11.41
C THR A 26 -4.69 -11.77 -12.02
N ASP A 27 -4.66 -10.91 -13.04
CA ASP A 27 -3.42 -10.40 -13.64
C ASP A 27 -3.01 -9.05 -13.04
N THR A 28 -3.81 -8.47 -12.13
CA THR A 28 -3.53 -7.16 -11.52
C THR A 28 -3.81 -7.16 -10.02
N VAL A 29 -2.81 -6.73 -9.25
CA VAL A 29 -2.87 -6.55 -7.79
C VAL A 29 -2.48 -5.12 -7.45
N PHE A 30 -3.27 -4.46 -6.63
CA PHE A 30 -2.96 -3.15 -6.09
C PHE A 30 -2.24 -3.28 -4.75
N VAL A 31 -1.15 -2.54 -4.59
CA VAL A 31 -0.39 -2.44 -3.34
C VAL A 31 -0.47 -1.00 -2.87
N VAL A 32 -0.97 -0.79 -1.66
CA VAL A 32 -1.10 0.53 -1.04
C VAL A 32 -0.31 0.58 0.28
N GLY A 33 -0.55 1.63 1.07
CA GLY A 33 0.12 1.79 2.36
C GLY A 33 1.64 1.88 2.28
N SER A 34 2.33 1.61 3.39
CA SER A 34 3.76 1.93 3.53
C SER A 34 4.60 1.25 2.46
N GLN A 35 4.29 0.00 2.13
CA GLN A 35 5.16 -0.83 1.31
C GLN A 35 4.99 -0.64 -0.19
N ALA A 36 3.95 0.08 -0.63
CA ALA A 36 3.84 0.57 -2.00
C ALA A 36 5.08 1.38 -2.46
N ILE A 37 5.82 2.01 -1.53
CA ILE A 37 7.04 2.76 -1.87
C ILE A 37 8.08 1.92 -2.59
N LEU A 38 8.15 0.62 -2.28
CA LEU A 38 9.14 -0.31 -2.82
C LEU A 38 9.02 -0.47 -4.35
N ALA A 39 7.84 -0.24 -4.92
CA ALA A 39 7.64 -0.25 -6.37
C ALA A 39 8.43 0.86 -7.09
N SER A 40 8.68 1.98 -6.42
CA SER A 40 9.32 3.17 -6.98
C SER A 40 10.69 3.49 -6.38
N MET A 41 10.98 2.93 -5.21
CA MET A 41 12.21 3.10 -4.46
C MET A 41 12.52 1.80 -3.70
N PRO A 42 13.04 0.77 -4.39
CA PRO A 42 13.40 -0.52 -3.77
C PRO A 42 14.35 -0.41 -2.57
N ASP A 43 15.16 0.64 -2.56
CA ASP A 43 16.16 0.95 -1.55
C ASP A 43 15.66 1.99 -0.52
N ALA A 44 14.34 2.19 -0.36
CA ALA A 44 13.77 3.20 0.52
C ALA A 44 14.37 3.18 1.95
N PRO A 45 14.33 4.31 2.69
CA PRO A 45 14.88 4.36 4.04
C PRO A 45 14.26 3.28 4.94
N GLU A 46 15.02 2.77 5.90
CA GLU A 46 14.56 1.65 6.74
C GLU A 46 13.24 1.93 7.45
N VAL A 47 13.04 3.16 7.94
CA VAL A 47 11.78 3.59 8.59
C VAL A 47 10.57 3.51 7.66
N ALA A 48 10.77 3.54 6.34
CA ALA A 48 9.71 3.35 5.35
C ALA A 48 9.49 1.88 4.97
N ARG A 49 10.26 0.95 5.56
CA ARG A 49 10.26 -0.50 5.27
C ARG A 49 10.07 -1.37 6.52
N GLN A 50 9.69 -0.76 7.65
CA GLN A 50 9.55 -1.43 8.94
C GLN A 50 8.15 -1.98 9.22
N SER A 51 7.15 -1.64 8.40
CA SER A 51 5.82 -2.22 8.52
C SER A 51 5.91 -3.75 8.36
N PRO A 52 5.40 -4.55 9.31
CA PRO A 52 5.37 -6.00 9.16
C PRO A 52 4.38 -6.46 8.07
N GLU A 53 3.46 -5.59 7.66
CA GLU A 53 2.43 -5.83 6.65
C GLU A 53 2.79 -5.31 5.25
N ILE A 54 2.16 -5.92 4.24
CA ILE A 54 1.97 -5.32 2.91
C ILE A 54 0.45 -5.21 2.66
N ASP A 55 -0.05 -3.99 2.58
CA ASP A 55 -1.46 -3.70 2.30
C ASP A 55 -1.76 -3.91 0.82
N ALA A 56 -2.60 -4.88 0.47
CA ALA A 56 -2.87 -5.20 -0.93
C ALA A 56 -4.27 -5.75 -1.19
N PHE A 57 -4.73 -5.57 -2.44
CA PHE A 57 -6.01 -6.09 -2.89
C PHE A 57 -6.00 -6.43 -4.39
N PRO A 58 -6.74 -7.45 -4.83
CA PRO A 58 -6.80 -7.87 -6.22
C PRO A 58 -7.76 -6.97 -7.02
N ALA A 59 -7.43 -6.71 -8.29
CA ALA A 59 -8.28 -5.86 -9.15
C ALA A 59 -9.69 -6.40 -9.39
N ASN A 60 -9.87 -7.72 -9.24
CA ASN A 60 -11.15 -8.41 -9.41
C ASN A 60 -11.86 -8.71 -8.07
N ALA A 61 -11.47 -8.09 -6.95
CA ALA A 61 -12.04 -8.35 -5.61
C ALA A 61 -13.58 -8.44 -5.61
N LYS A 62 -14.28 -7.43 -6.16
CA LYS A 62 -15.75 -7.43 -6.25
C LYS A 62 -16.33 -8.57 -7.10
N ILE A 63 -15.64 -8.94 -8.18
CA ILE A 63 -16.07 -10.06 -9.05
C ILE A 63 -15.90 -11.38 -8.28
N TRP A 64 -14.80 -11.52 -7.55
CA TRP A 64 -14.54 -12.66 -6.69
C TRP A 64 -15.62 -12.76 -5.59
N GLU A 65 -15.92 -11.68 -4.87
CA GLU A 65 -16.94 -11.65 -3.81
C GLU A 65 -18.33 -12.06 -4.34
N LEU A 66 -18.74 -11.53 -5.50
CA LEU A 66 -20.00 -11.90 -6.15
C LEU A 66 -20.03 -13.36 -6.61
N THR A 67 -18.88 -13.93 -6.98
CA THR A 67 -18.75 -15.31 -7.42
C THR A 67 -18.80 -16.26 -6.23
N GLU A 68 -18.06 -15.95 -5.17
CA GLU A 68 -18.05 -16.73 -3.93
C GLU A 68 -19.39 -16.68 -3.21
N ALA A 69 -20.10 -15.54 -3.23
CA ALA A 69 -21.43 -15.43 -2.62
C ALA A 69 -22.44 -16.43 -3.22
N LYS A 70 -22.26 -16.85 -4.48
CA LYS A 70 -23.09 -17.89 -5.13
C LYS A 70 -22.74 -19.31 -4.68
N ARG A 71 -21.54 -19.51 -4.13
CA ARG A 71 -21.03 -20.81 -3.66
C ARG A 71 -21.31 -21.01 -2.17
N THR A 72 -21.32 -19.92 -1.41
CA THR A 72 -21.60 -19.89 0.03
C THR A 72 -23.07 -20.21 0.31
N ARG A 73 -23.32 -21.08 1.30
CA ARG A 73 -24.69 -21.58 1.65
C ARG A 73 -25.19 -21.12 3.02
N ASP A 74 -24.34 -20.51 3.82
CA ASP A 74 -24.63 -20.07 5.19
C ASP A 74 -25.15 -18.62 5.27
N GLY A 75 -25.23 -17.93 4.13
CA GLY A 75 -25.72 -16.55 4.05
C GLY A 75 -24.70 -15.48 4.46
N VAL A 76 -23.45 -15.86 4.75
CA VAL A 76 -22.37 -14.92 5.02
C VAL A 76 -21.85 -14.36 3.69
N GLN A 77 -21.84 -13.03 3.56
CA GLN A 77 -21.28 -12.37 2.39
C GLN A 77 -19.75 -12.49 2.45
N PRO A 78 -19.09 -13.11 1.46
CA PRO A 78 -17.63 -13.14 1.40
C PRO A 78 -17.08 -11.74 1.14
N VAL A 79 -15.98 -11.42 1.80
CA VAL A 79 -15.23 -10.16 1.67
C VAL A 79 -13.80 -10.51 1.29
N ALA A 80 -13.28 -9.91 0.21
CA ALA A 80 -11.97 -10.26 -0.30
C ALA A 80 -10.84 -9.95 0.69
N SER A 81 -10.94 -8.82 1.42
CA SER A 81 -9.96 -8.46 2.45
C SER A 81 -9.90 -9.48 3.59
N GLU A 82 -11.05 -9.92 4.11
CA GLU A 82 -11.11 -10.92 5.17
C GLU A 82 -10.56 -12.28 4.71
N HIS A 83 -10.78 -12.65 3.43
CA HIS A 83 -10.20 -13.84 2.84
C HIS A 83 -8.67 -13.76 2.74
N ILE A 84 -8.15 -12.60 2.35
CA ILE A 84 -6.71 -12.32 2.34
C ILE A 84 -6.14 -12.47 3.75
N ASP A 85 -6.77 -11.87 4.75
CA ASP A 85 -6.31 -11.93 6.13
C ASP A 85 -6.31 -13.37 6.67
N GLY A 86 -7.32 -14.17 6.33
CA GLY A 86 -7.38 -15.57 6.72
C GLY A 86 -6.23 -16.43 6.17
N LEU A 87 -5.80 -16.15 4.94
CA LEU A 87 -4.77 -16.95 4.25
C LEU A 87 -3.34 -16.42 4.43
N PHE A 88 -3.21 -15.09 4.41
CA PHE A 88 -1.93 -14.39 4.29
C PHE A 88 -1.68 -13.38 5.41
N GLY A 89 -2.68 -13.14 6.27
CA GLY A 89 -2.62 -12.18 7.37
C GLY A 89 -1.71 -12.60 8.52
N SER A 90 -1.78 -11.84 9.61
CA SER A 90 -0.95 -12.06 10.78
C SER A 90 -1.11 -13.49 11.32
N GLU A 91 -0.02 -14.06 11.81
CA GLU A 91 0.06 -15.47 12.27
C GLU A 91 -0.36 -16.55 11.25
N SER A 92 -0.53 -16.23 9.96
CA SER A 92 -0.77 -17.24 8.92
C SER A 92 0.47 -18.10 8.65
N PRO A 93 0.33 -19.27 7.99
CA PRO A 93 1.48 -20.01 7.47
C PRO A 93 2.37 -19.18 6.55
N PHE A 94 1.77 -18.29 5.75
CA PHE A 94 2.51 -17.32 4.92
C PHE A 94 3.38 -16.40 5.78
N HIS A 95 2.79 -15.83 6.85
CA HIS A 95 3.52 -14.97 7.78
C HIS A 95 4.72 -15.68 8.40
N ARG A 96 4.53 -16.89 8.91
CA ARG A 96 5.63 -17.68 9.49
C ARG A 96 6.70 -18.05 8.48
N ALA A 97 6.32 -18.31 7.23
CA ALA A 97 7.25 -18.73 6.17
C ALA A 97 8.10 -17.57 5.62
N HIS A 98 7.54 -16.35 5.59
CA HIS A 98 8.17 -15.21 4.90
C HIS A 98 8.53 -14.04 5.82
N GLY A 99 8.08 -14.06 7.08
CA GLY A 99 8.37 -13.02 8.07
C GLY A 99 7.64 -11.70 7.82
N PHE A 100 6.68 -11.64 6.89
CA PHE A 100 5.63 -10.61 6.77
C PHE A 100 4.29 -11.23 6.43
N TYR A 101 3.23 -10.46 6.65
CA TYR A 101 1.90 -10.82 6.22
C TYR A 101 1.34 -9.83 5.19
N ILE A 102 0.30 -10.25 4.49
CA ILE A 102 -0.49 -9.37 3.61
C ILE A 102 -1.70 -8.93 4.42
N ASP A 103 -1.91 -7.62 4.55
CA ASP A 103 -3.13 -7.06 5.13
C ASP A 103 -4.12 -6.85 4.00
N GLY A 104 -5.26 -7.53 4.08
CA GLY A 104 -6.32 -7.45 3.10
C GLY A 104 -7.00 -6.09 3.18
N VAL A 105 -6.94 -5.32 2.11
CA VAL A 105 -7.57 -3.99 2.04
C VAL A 105 -8.49 -3.87 0.83
N ASP A 106 -9.05 -2.68 0.59
CA ASP A 106 -9.88 -2.39 -0.57
C ASP A 106 -9.49 -1.05 -1.23
N GLU A 107 -10.16 -0.72 -2.35
CA GLU A 107 -9.88 0.52 -3.08
C GLU A 107 -10.21 1.80 -2.31
N THR A 108 -10.91 1.70 -1.18
CA THR A 108 -11.31 2.83 -0.33
C THR A 108 -10.40 3.02 0.87
N THR A 109 -9.52 2.06 1.16
CA THR A 109 -8.67 2.06 2.36
C THR A 109 -7.65 3.18 2.33
N ALA A 110 -7.00 3.40 1.19
CA ALA A 110 -6.03 4.48 1.01
C ALA A 110 -6.72 5.77 0.53
N ARG A 111 -6.54 6.87 1.26
CA ARG A 111 -6.90 8.21 0.76
C ARG A 111 -5.86 8.65 -0.25
N LEU A 112 -6.22 8.73 -1.53
CA LEU A 112 -5.30 9.06 -2.62
C LEU A 112 -5.85 10.22 -3.46
N PRO A 113 -4.97 11.05 -4.06
CA PRO A 113 -5.43 12.16 -4.90
C PRO A 113 -6.23 11.67 -6.10
N LYS A 114 -7.16 12.50 -6.58
CA LYS A 114 -7.95 12.19 -7.77
C LYS A 114 -7.07 11.82 -8.96
N GLY A 115 -7.43 10.75 -9.66
CA GLY A 115 -6.73 10.29 -10.86
C GLY A 115 -5.33 9.71 -10.60
N TRP A 116 -5.01 9.31 -9.36
CA TRP A 116 -3.72 8.69 -9.03
C TRP A 116 -3.38 7.48 -9.90
N GLN A 117 -4.37 6.72 -10.38
CA GLN A 117 -4.14 5.56 -11.24
C GLN A 117 -3.40 5.92 -12.53
N GLY A 118 -3.60 7.13 -13.07
CA GLY A 118 -2.89 7.60 -14.26
C GLY A 118 -1.41 7.92 -14.02
N ARG A 119 -0.99 7.95 -12.75
CA ARG A 119 0.39 8.20 -12.31
C ARG A 119 1.01 6.99 -11.61
N ALA A 120 0.26 5.89 -11.51
CA ALA A 120 0.68 4.73 -10.74
C ALA A 120 1.97 4.12 -11.29
N VAL A 121 2.73 3.50 -10.39
CA VAL A 121 3.94 2.76 -10.70
C VAL A 121 3.58 1.29 -10.82
N SER A 122 3.96 0.69 -11.93
CA SER A 122 3.70 -0.72 -12.21
C SER A 122 4.96 -1.55 -12.10
N VAL A 123 4.86 -2.70 -11.43
CA VAL A 123 5.88 -3.74 -11.37
C VAL A 123 5.34 -4.99 -12.03
N ARG A 124 6.20 -5.80 -12.66
CA ARG A 124 5.79 -7.03 -13.34
C ARG A 124 6.47 -8.24 -12.74
N THR A 125 5.74 -9.35 -12.70
CA THR A 125 6.23 -10.66 -12.28
C THR A 125 5.45 -11.75 -13.00
N GLU A 126 5.80 -13.01 -12.76
CA GLU A 126 5.14 -14.15 -13.40
C GLU A 126 4.51 -15.07 -12.35
N VAL A 127 3.31 -15.58 -12.66
CA VAL A 127 2.59 -16.57 -11.87
C VAL A 127 2.04 -17.61 -12.83
N ALA A 128 2.46 -18.88 -12.68
CA ALA A 128 1.98 -20.00 -13.49
C ALA A 128 2.01 -19.72 -15.01
N GLY A 129 3.07 -19.06 -15.50
CA GLY A 129 3.24 -18.72 -16.93
C GLY A 129 2.44 -17.50 -17.41
N ARG A 130 1.72 -16.80 -16.52
CA ARG A 130 1.03 -15.53 -16.82
C ARG A 130 1.83 -14.36 -16.29
N THR A 131 1.88 -13.26 -17.04
CA THR A 131 2.40 -11.97 -16.55
C THR A 131 1.38 -11.33 -15.61
N VAL A 132 1.82 -11.02 -14.39
CA VAL A 132 1.03 -10.33 -13.37
C VAL A 132 1.63 -8.94 -13.14
N THR A 133 0.76 -7.94 -12.97
CA THR A 133 1.13 -6.56 -12.69
C THR A 133 0.77 -6.18 -11.25
N GLY A 134 1.77 -5.72 -10.49
CA GLY A 134 1.55 -4.99 -9.24
C GLY A 134 1.43 -3.50 -9.53
N VAL A 135 0.43 -2.83 -8.98
CA VAL A 135 0.17 -1.39 -9.17
C VAL A 135 0.24 -0.68 -7.81
N ALA A 136 1.13 0.31 -7.72
CA ALA A 136 1.32 1.12 -6.52
C ALA A 136 1.13 2.62 -6.84
N PRO A 137 0.67 3.46 -5.89
CA PRO A 137 0.65 4.90 -6.09
C PRO A 137 2.05 5.47 -6.38
N ALA A 138 2.10 6.57 -7.15
CA ALA A 138 3.33 7.35 -7.29
C ALA A 138 3.86 7.80 -5.92
N PRO A 139 5.18 8.01 -5.76
CA PRO A 139 5.78 8.44 -4.51
C PRO A 139 5.05 9.63 -3.83
N GLU A 140 4.69 10.67 -4.59
CA GLU A 140 4.03 11.84 -4.01
C GLU A 140 2.55 11.60 -3.71
N ASP A 141 1.87 10.70 -4.45
CA ASP A 141 0.49 10.29 -4.12
C ASP A 141 0.48 9.44 -2.84
N LEU A 142 1.46 8.54 -2.69
CA LEU A 142 1.65 7.76 -1.47
C LEU A 142 1.95 8.66 -0.26
N VAL A 143 2.80 9.67 -0.44
CA VAL A 143 3.06 10.68 0.61
C VAL A 143 1.76 11.37 1.00
N VAL A 144 0.92 11.82 0.05
CA VAL A 144 -0.37 12.43 0.38
C VAL A 144 -1.26 11.46 1.17
N SER A 145 -1.26 10.17 0.82
CA SER A 145 -1.98 9.16 1.59
C SER A 145 -1.54 9.07 3.05
N LYS A 146 -0.23 9.17 3.30
CA LYS A 146 0.33 9.23 4.67
C LYS A 146 -0.06 10.52 5.38
N LEU A 147 -0.06 11.65 4.68
CA LEU A 147 -0.48 12.94 5.24
C LEU A 147 -1.97 13.02 5.58
N ALA A 148 -2.82 12.22 4.94
CA ALA A 148 -4.25 12.14 5.26
C ALA A 148 -4.50 11.63 6.69
N ARG A 149 -3.58 10.82 7.22
CA ARG A 149 -3.65 10.29 8.59
C ARG A 149 -2.73 11.08 9.55
N LEU A 150 -1.54 11.45 9.07
CA LEU A 150 -0.55 12.31 9.73
C LEU A 150 -0.18 11.89 11.16
N ASP A 151 -0.12 10.59 11.44
CA ASP A 151 0.39 10.09 12.72
C ASP A 151 1.93 10.25 12.80
N GLU A 152 2.52 9.94 13.96
CA GLU A 152 3.97 10.07 14.15
C GLU A 152 4.78 9.13 13.24
N ARG A 153 4.25 7.96 12.86
CA ARG A 153 4.92 7.04 11.92
C ARG A 153 4.86 7.59 10.50
N ASP A 154 3.73 8.18 10.11
CA ASP A 154 3.52 8.81 8.81
C ASP A 154 4.45 10.01 8.64
N LYS A 155 4.62 10.85 9.66
CA LYS A 155 5.58 11.96 9.64
C LYS A 155 7.01 11.45 9.43
N ARG A 156 7.44 10.45 10.20
CA ARG A 156 8.78 9.83 10.05
C ARG A 156 8.99 9.23 8.66
N PHE A 157 7.97 8.56 8.13
CA PHE A 157 7.98 8.05 6.75
C PHE A 157 8.23 9.19 5.76
N VAL A 158 7.39 10.23 5.78
CA VAL A 158 7.46 11.35 4.82
C VAL A 158 8.79 12.10 4.94
N ALA A 159 9.25 12.37 6.16
CA ALA A 159 10.52 13.06 6.39
C ALA A 159 11.71 12.24 5.86
N ALA A 160 11.73 10.92 6.10
CA ALA A 160 12.80 10.06 5.62
C ALA A 160 12.81 9.94 4.09
N ILE A 161 11.64 9.83 3.46
CA ILE A 161 11.52 9.85 2.00
C ILE A 161 12.04 11.18 1.44
N HIS A 162 11.62 12.31 2.02
CA HIS A 162 12.08 13.64 1.60
C HIS A 162 13.60 13.80 1.77
N ALA A 163 14.18 13.31 2.87
CA ALA A 163 15.61 13.37 3.11
C ALA A 163 16.42 12.52 2.11
N LYS A 164 15.93 11.33 1.75
CA LYS A 164 16.59 10.45 0.77
C LYS A 164 16.43 10.95 -0.67
N ARG A 165 15.22 11.38 -1.05
CA ARG A 165 14.91 11.95 -2.36
C ARG A 165 13.95 13.13 -2.17
N PRO A 166 14.44 14.38 -2.29
CA PRO A 166 13.64 15.56 -2.06
C PRO A 166 12.34 15.56 -2.88
N LEU A 167 11.23 15.54 -2.15
CA LEU A 167 9.88 15.67 -2.71
C LEU A 167 9.67 17.08 -3.28
N ASP A 168 8.95 17.19 -4.39
CA ASP A 168 8.37 18.46 -4.83
C ASP A 168 7.20 18.82 -3.89
N LEU A 169 7.52 19.63 -2.89
CA LEU A 169 6.57 20.02 -1.85
C LEU A 169 5.39 20.84 -2.39
N ALA A 170 5.57 21.57 -3.50
CA ALA A 170 4.47 22.30 -4.14
C ALA A 170 3.54 21.34 -4.88
N LEU A 171 4.09 20.31 -5.52
CA LEU A 171 3.28 19.24 -6.10
C LEU A 171 2.52 18.45 -5.03
N VAL A 172 3.16 18.11 -3.91
CA VAL A 172 2.50 17.43 -2.78
C VAL A 172 1.37 18.29 -2.22
N GLU A 173 1.60 19.59 -2.00
CA GLU A 173 0.56 20.53 -1.55
C GLU A 173 -0.64 20.57 -2.52
N ARG A 174 -0.41 20.67 -3.83
CA ARG A 174 -1.50 20.58 -4.82
C ARG A 174 -2.27 19.27 -4.72
N ARG A 175 -1.57 18.13 -4.60
CA ARG A 175 -2.19 16.80 -4.52
C ARG A 175 -2.99 16.60 -3.23
N VAL A 176 -2.61 17.23 -2.12
CA VAL A 176 -3.43 17.29 -0.90
C VAL A 176 -4.80 17.90 -1.21
N TYR A 177 -4.84 19.02 -1.93
CA TYR A 177 -6.10 19.67 -2.33
C TYR A 177 -6.89 18.90 -3.42
N GLU A 178 -6.23 18.02 -4.16
CA GLU A 178 -6.88 17.09 -5.11
C GLU A 178 -7.39 15.80 -4.45
N THR A 179 -7.19 15.65 -3.14
CA THR A 179 -7.66 14.51 -2.35
C THR A 179 -8.89 14.92 -1.55
N ASP A 180 -9.89 14.05 -1.49
CA ASP A 180 -11.07 14.27 -0.66
C ASP A 180 -10.72 14.09 0.82
N LEU A 181 -10.28 15.19 1.44
CA LEU A 181 -9.88 15.27 2.84
C LEU A 181 -10.73 16.32 3.54
N ASP A 182 -11.00 16.08 4.82
CA ASP A 182 -11.55 17.12 5.70
C ASP A 182 -10.64 18.37 5.65
N PRO A 183 -11.21 19.59 5.57
CA PRO A 183 -10.41 20.81 5.47
C PRO A 183 -9.35 20.96 6.56
N ALA A 184 -9.66 20.58 7.80
CA ALA A 184 -8.70 20.66 8.91
C ALA A 184 -7.58 19.61 8.76
N VAL A 185 -7.86 18.45 8.17
CA VAL A 185 -6.82 17.47 7.81
C VAL A 185 -5.91 18.03 6.72
N ALA A 186 -6.49 18.61 5.66
CA ALA A 186 -5.73 19.20 4.56
C ALA A 186 -4.82 20.34 5.04
N GLU A 187 -5.33 21.24 5.89
CA GLU A 187 -4.54 22.32 6.48
C GLU A 187 -3.35 21.80 7.31
N ARG A 188 -3.57 20.78 8.15
CA ARG A 188 -2.49 20.15 8.94
C ARG A 188 -1.45 19.48 8.04
N ALA A 189 -1.90 18.78 6.99
CA ALA A 189 -1.02 18.15 6.01
C ALA A 189 -0.13 19.18 5.31
N VAL A 190 -0.71 20.29 4.83
CA VAL A 190 0.03 21.39 4.19
C VAL A 190 0.98 22.08 5.16
N ALA A 191 0.55 22.34 6.40
CA ALA A 191 1.41 22.92 7.42
C ALA A 191 2.64 22.05 7.69
N TYR A 192 2.45 20.72 7.81
CA TYR A 192 3.55 19.78 7.95
C TYR A 192 4.50 19.80 6.74
N ILE A 193 3.97 19.78 5.52
CA ILE A 193 4.79 19.84 4.30
C ILE A 193 5.61 21.14 4.22
N LYS A 194 5.04 22.27 4.64
CA LYS A 194 5.77 23.55 4.72
C LYS A 194 6.87 23.52 5.78
N SER A 195 6.66 22.82 6.90
CA SER A 195 7.69 22.68 7.95
C SER A 195 8.95 21.96 7.46
N LEU A 196 8.83 21.03 6.51
CA LEU A 196 9.98 20.31 5.93
C LEU A 196 10.95 21.25 5.17
N LYS A 197 10.49 22.42 4.68
CA LYS A 197 11.36 23.43 4.06
C LYS A 197 12.29 24.10 5.07
N SER A 198 11.84 24.21 6.32
CA SER A 198 12.50 25.00 7.37
C SER A 198 13.49 24.19 8.22
N GLY A 199 13.51 22.86 8.05
CA GLY A 199 14.39 21.94 8.76
C GLY A 199 15.70 21.60 8.03
N ARG A 200 16.14 22.45 7.09
CA ARG A 200 17.45 22.35 6.44
C ARG A 200 18.47 23.25 7.12
#